data_AF-A0A095UBL5-F1
#
_entry.id   AF-A0A095UBL5-F1
#
_cell.length_a   1.000
_cell.length_b   1.000
_cell.length_c   1.000
_cell.angle_alpha   90.00
_cell.angle_beta   90.00
_cell.angle_gamma   90.00
#
_symmetry.space_group_name_H-M   'P 1'
#
loop_
_entity.id
_entity.type
_entity.pdbx_description
1 polymer ?
#
loop_
_entity_poly.entity_id
_entity_poly.type
_entity_poly.pdbx_seq_one_letter_code
_entity_poly.pdbx_strand_id
1 'polypeptide(L)'
;MKILKIRHPLLQSDTHRCPQCDIVFRLPEMNPHETAYCPRCMAKIRSGREWSVMRLVVLAIIMLCLMPMAYSLPLIRISLLGMTINASLTEGVYQIMAQGDVLTAAMVMFGAIGAPLTLALSMIYLVVGHALGMNLRPVLLMLEKLKEWVMLDIYLVGIAVAAIKVQDYASLEAGYGLVAFISLTLLSLLMLINMNTESLWQHYYPQPPGALAKDKIIVCLNCHFSGGADSKGRCPRCHTQLSRRMPYSLQKTWAALISSIVFLFPANMLPISVIYLNGARQQDTIFSGILSLGSGNIPVAMVVFIASILVPFSKVLIMLSLLLSIHFRCVQGLKTRIRLLRAIKWIGRWSMLDLFVISLTMSLVNRDQLLAFTMGPAAFYFGSAVVLTILAAEWLDSRLIWDAYTTGNAEYAD
;
A
#
# COMPACT_ATOMS: atom_id res chain seq x y z
N MET A 1 -4.09 -42.14 -0.42
CA MET A 1 -3.58 -42.84 0.77
C MET A 1 -2.08 -43.12 0.60
N LYS A 2 -1.21 -42.26 1.15
CA LYS A 2 0.22 -42.54 1.32
C LYS A 2 0.61 -41.98 2.68
N ILE A 3 0.64 -42.88 3.66
CA ILE A 3 1.10 -42.60 5.02
C ILE A 3 2.62 -42.51 4.94
N LEU A 4 3.16 -41.30 5.09
CA LEU A 4 4.60 -41.08 5.25
C LEU A 4 4.93 -41.14 6.74
N LYS A 5 5.85 -42.05 7.05
CA LYS A 5 6.46 -42.35 8.36
C LYS A 5 6.73 -41.09 9.21
N ILE A 6 6.14 -41.05 10.40
CA ILE A 6 6.56 -40.19 11.51
C ILE A 6 7.90 -40.71 12.01
N ARG A 7 9.00 -39.97 11.78
CA ARG A 7 10.37 -40.43 12.11
C ARG A 7 11.01 -39.76 13.32
N HIS A 8 10.33 -38.85 14.00
CA HIS A 8 10.84 -38.24 15.23
C HIS A 8 9.71 -38.06 16.25
N PRO A 9 9.98 -38.18 17.57
CA PRO A 9 9.02 -37.71 18.58
C PRO A 9 8.73 -36.25 18.25
N LEU A 10 7.44 -35.88 18.20
CA LEU A 10 6.97 -34.54 17.86
C LEU A 10 7.58 -33.51 18.82
N LEU A 11 8.79 -33.02 18.53
CA LEU A 11 9.33 -31.82 19.15
C LEU A 11 8.42 -30.67 18.71
N GLN A 12 7.59 -30.24 19.66
CA GLN A 12 6.75 -29.04 19.70
C GLN A 12 6.38 -28.42 18.34
N SER A 13 5.28 -28.90 17.76
CA SER A 13 4.57 -28.12 16.74
C SER A 13 4.03 -26.83 17.37
N ASP A 14 4.52 -25.69 16.90
CA ASP A 14 4.03 -24.38 17.34
C ASP A 14 2.54 -24.26 16.99
N THR A 15 1.72 -23.97 18.01
CA THR A 15 0.30 -23.74 17.78
C THR A 15 0.11 -22.30 17.33
N HIS A 16 -0.27 -22.12 16.06
CA HIS A 16 -0.48 -20.84 15.42
C HIS A 16 -1.96 -20.52 15.29
N ARG A 17 -2.31 -19.24 15.40
CA ARG A 17 -3.66 -18.73 15.14
C ARG A 17 -3.61 -17.80 13.93
N CYS A 18 -4.46 -18.06 12.93
CA CYS A 18 -4.45 -17.27 11.70
C CYS A 18 -4.93 -15.83 11.95
N PRO A 19 -4.20 -14.79 11.51
CA PRO A 19 -4.62 -13.40 11.68
C PRO A 19 -5.87 -13.03 10.88
N GLN A 20 -6.21 -13.77 9.80
CA GLN A 20 -7.34 -13.43 8.92
C GLN A 20 -8.65 -14.16 9.26
N CYS A 21 -8.59 -15.46 9.59
CA CYS A 21 -9.80 -16.26 9.84
C CYS A 21 -9.91 -16.83 11.26
N ASP A 22 -8.96 -16.48 12.13
CA ASP A 22 -8.95 -16.83 13.57
C ASP A 22 -8.90 -18.34 13.87
N ILE A 23 -8.67 -19.20 12.87
CA ILE A 23 -8.51 -20.64 13.08
C ILE A 23 -7.18 -20.94 13.80
N VAL A 24 -7.24 -21.84 14.77
CA VAL A 24 -6.06 -22.37 15.47
C VAL A 24 -5.62 -23.67 14.79
N PHE A 25 -4.37 -23.73 14.36
CA PHE A 25 -3.77 -24.90 13.72
C PHE A 25 -2.32 -25.08 14.20
N ARG A 26 -1.78 -26.28 14.02
CA ARG A 26 -0.38 -26.58 14.33
C ARG A 26 0.46 -26.36 13.08
N LEU A 27 1.53 -25.59 13.21
CA LEU A 27 2.49 -25.42 12.13
C LEU A 27 3.57 -26.52 12.25
N PRO A 28 3.80 -27.34 11.22
CA PRO A 28 4.91 -28.27 11.22
C PRO A 28 6.24 -27.51 11.11
N GLU A 29 7.33 -28.14 11.54
CA GLU A 29 8.67 -27.66 11.18
C GLU A 29 8.79 -27.61 9.65
N MET A 30 9.22 -26.45 9.15
CA MET A 30 9.30 -26.22 7.71
C MET A 30 10.75 -26.08 7.28
N ASN A 31 11.06 -26.58 6.08
CA ASN A 31 12.36 -26.31 5.48
C ASN A 31 12.48 -24.80 5.15
N PRO A 32 13.72 -24.27 5.08
CA PRO A 32 13.95 -22.87 4.76
C PRO A 32 13.31 -22.40 3.45
N HIS A 33 12.93 -23.26 2.50
CA HIS A 33 12.32 -22.83 1.23
C HIS A 33 10.82 -23.09 1.12
N GLU A 34 10.19 -23.62 2.17
CA GLU A 34 8.77 -23.96 2.16
C GLU A 34 7.90 -22.77 2.60
N THR A 35 6.68 -22.69 2.06
CA THR A 35 5.72 -21.64 2.41
C THR A 35 4.49 -22.24 3.05
N ALA A 36 4.04 -21.69 4.18
CA ALA A 36 2.86 -22.15 4.89
C ALA A 36 1.64 -21.31 4.55
N TYR A 37 0.53 -21.99 4.27
CA TYR A 37 -0.78 -21.40 4.07
C TYR A 37 -1.76 -21.88 5.13
N CYS A 38 -2.66 -21.00 5.54
CA CYS A 38 -3.75 -21.37 6.43
C CYS A 38 -4.71 -22.36 5.73
N PRO A 39 -5.10 -23.48 6.37
CA PRO A 39 -5.96 -24.50 5.76
C PRO A 39 -7.40 -24.00 5.48
N ARG A 40 -7.86 -22.95 6.17
CA ARG A 40 -9.23 -22.43 6.03
C ARG A 40 -9.35 -21.29 5.03
N CYS A 41 -8.48 -20.28 5.15
CA CYS A 41 -8.57 -19.06 4.35
C CYS A 41 -7.48 -18.93 3.28
N MET A 42 -6.54 -19.88 3.20
CA MET A 42 -5.38 -19.84 2.31
C MET A 42 -4.55 -18.54 2.45
N ALA A 43 -4.58 -17.90 3.62
CA ALA A 43 -3.68 -16.79 3.93
C ALA A 43 -2.25 -17.32 4.06
N LYS A 44 -1.29 -16.61 3.47
CA LYS A 44 0.13 -16.88 3.67
C LYS A 44 0.50 -16.55 5.12
N ILE A 45 1.01 -17.54 5.84
CA ILE A 45 1.41 -17.40 7.25
C ILE A 45 2.91 -17.18 7.31
N ARG A 46 3.69 -18.12 6.77
CA ARG A 46 5.16 -18.07 6.80
C ARG A 46 5.73 -18.25 5.40
N SER A 47 6.81 -17.53 5.11
CA SER A 47 7.51 -17.58 3.83
C SER A 47 8.88 -18.23 4.01
N GLY A 48 9.25 -19.21 3.20
CA GLY A 48 10.63 -19.72 3.20
C GLY A 48 11.60 -18.85 2.38
N ARG A 49 11.11 -18.09 1.41
CA ARG A 49 11.99 -17.30 0.52
C ARG A 49 12.44 -15.99 1.18
N GLU A 50 13.20 -16.09 2.26
CA GLU A 50 13.68 -14.97 3.07
C GLU A 50 15.18 -14.76 2.85
N TRP A 51 15.60 -13.51 2.76
CA TRP A 51 17.02 -13.16 2.72
C TRP A 51 17.54 -12.85 4.11
N SER A 52 18.83 -13.09 4.32
CA SER A 52 19.48 -12.70 5.58
C SER A 52 19.40 -11.18 5.77
N VAL A 53 19.31 -10.76 7.03
CA VAL A 53 19.23 -9.34 7.41
C VAL A 53 20.36 -8.52 6.76
N MET A 54 21.57 -9.08 6.70
CA MET A 54 22.72 -8.42 6.06
C MET A 54 22.50 -8.12 4.58
N ARG A 55 21.91 -9.03 3.79
CA ARG A 55 21.62 -8.77 2.36
C ARG A 55 20.60 -7.65 2.20
N LEU A 56 19.57 -7.62 3.06
CA LEU A 56 18.58 -6.54 3.06
C LEU A 56 19.23 -5.20 3.42
N VAL A 57 20.16 -5.16 4.36
CA VAL A 57 20.89 -3.92 4.71
C VAL A 57 21.79 -3.45 3.57
N VAL A 58 22.49 -4.36 2.86
CA VAL A 58 23.28 -3.99 1.67
C VAL A 58 22.38 -3.36 0.60
N LEU A 59 21.22 -3.95 0.33
CA LEU A 59 20.22 -3.35 -0.56
C LEU A 59 19.79 -1.96 -0.08
N ALA A 60 19.55 -1.77 1.23
CA ALA A 60 19.15 -0.48 1.80
C ALA A 60 20.21 0.60 1.58
N ILE A 61 21.49 0.25 1.75
CA ILE A 61 22.61 1.17 1.53
C ILE A 61 22.71 1.55 0.05
N ILE A 62 22.61 0.59 -0.87
CA ILE A 62 22.61 0.87 -2.31
C ILE A 62 21.44 1.79 -2.68
N MET A 63 20.24 1.51 -2.16
CA MET A 63 19.07 2.36 -2.37
C MET A 63 19.30 3.79 -1.87
N LEU A 64 19.87 3.96 -0.67
CA LEU A 64 20.14 5.27 -0.09
C LEU A 64 21.16 6.08 -0.91
N CYS A 65 22.18 5.42 -1.47
CA CYS A 65 23.13 6.07 -2.38
C CYS A 65 22.49 6.47 -3.72
N LEU A 66 21.52 5.68 -4.21
CA LEU A 66 20.88 5.91 -5.50
C LEU A 66 19.74 6.95 -5.43
N MET A 67 19.11 7.12 -4.28
CA MET A 67 17.97 8.03 -4.06
C MET A 67 18.25 9.49 -4.48
N PRO A 68 19.36 10.13 -4.07
CA PRO A 68 19.66 11.51 -4.48
C PRO A 68 19.71 11.66 -6.01
N MET A 69 20.33 10.69 -6.70
CA MET A 69 20.39 10.70 -8.16
C MET A 69 19.00 10.50 -8.78
N ALA A 70 18.23 9.53 -8.28
CA ALA A 70 16.90 9.22 -8.81
C ALA A 70 15.88 10.35 -8.60
N TYR A 71 15.99 11.12 -7.52
CA TYR A 71 15.01 12.16 -7.16
C TYR A 71 15.37 13.57 -7.67
N SER A 72 16.66 13.86 -7.87
CA SER A 72 17.12 15.19 -8.30
C SER A 72 17.38 15.28 -9.82
N LEU A 73 17.78 14.19 -10.47
CA LEU A 73 18.03 14.20 -11.92
C LEU A 73 16.72 14.23 -12.73
N PRO A 74 16.75 14.78 -13.97
CA PRO A 74 15.58 14.80 -14.83
C PRO A 74 15.13 13.37 -15.17
N LEU A 75 13.87 13.08 -14.89
CA LEU A 75 13.18 11.83 -15.28
C LEU A 75 12.74 11.90 -16.74
N ILE A 76 12.14 13.02 -17.12
CA ILE A 76 11.66 13.30 -18.47
C ILE A 76 12.19 14.68 -18.88
N ARG A 77 12.61 14.78 -20.15
CA ARG A 77 12.94 16.03 -20.80
C ARG A 77 11.92 16.32 -21.88
N ILE A 78 11.43 17.55 -21.92
CA ILE A 78 10.53 18.03 -22.95
C ILE A 78 11.26 19.07 -23.78
N SER A 79 11.11 19.04 -25.10
CA SER A 79 11.50 20.16 -25.95
C SER A 79 10.24 20.88 -26.46
N LEU A 80 10.08 22.13 -26.06
CA LEU A 80 8.97 22.99 -26.50
C LEU A 80 9.55 24.30 -27.01
N LEU A 81 9.24 24.65 -28.27
CA LEU A 81 9.66 25.91 -28.89
C LEU A 81 11.19 26.16 -28.83
N GLY A 82 12.00 25.09 -28.90
CA GLY A 82 13.46 25.15 -28.88
C GLY A 82 14.11 25.25 -27.50
N MET A 83 13.32 25.28 -26.41
CA MET A 83 13.82 25.19 -25.03
C MET A 83 13.64 23.78 -24.48
N THR A 84 14.65 23.28 -23.75
CA THR A 84 14.56 21.99 -23.05
C THR A 84 14.12 22.19 -21.60
N ILE A 85 13.04 21.51 -21.22
CA ILE A 85 12.45 21.53 -19.88
C ILE A 85 12.75 20.19 -19.22
N ASN A 86 13.34 20.25 -18.03
CA ASN A 86 13.69 19.09 -17.23
C ASN A 86 12.64 18.91 -16.13
N ALA A 87 11.97 17.76 -16.09
CA ALA A 87 11.07 17.40 -15.00
C ALA A 87 11.72 16.37 -14.07
N SER A 88 11.75 16.68 -12.78
CA SER A 88 12.21 15.77 -11.73
C SER A 88 11.11 15.58 -10.69
N LEU A 89 11.25 14.54 -9.86
CA LEU A 89 10.26 14.22 -8.84
C LEU A 89 10.16 15.34 -7.78
N THR A 90 11.32 15.85 -7.37
CA THR A 90 11.43 16.92 -6.37
C THR A 90 10.83 18.23 -6.87
N GLU A 91 11.06 18.57 -8.13
CA GLU A 91 10.48 19.74 -8.78
C GLU A 91 8.95 19.64 -8.83
N GLY A 92 8.38 18.49 -9.20
CA GLY A 92 6.94 18.29 -9.22
C GLY A 92 6.28 18.48 -7.85
N VAL A 93 6.89 17.97 -6.79
CA VAL A 93 6.41 18.17 -5.42
C VAL A 93 6.48 19.64 -5.00
N TYR A 94 7.59 20.32 -5.32
CA TYR A 94 7.77 21.73 -5.03
C TYR A 94 6.71 22.60 -5.73
N GLN A 95 6.42 22.32 -6.99
CA GLN A 95 5.44 23.08 -7.77
C GLN A 95 4.01 22.91 -7.25
N ILE A 96 3.60 21.69 -6.86
CA ILE A 96 2.27 21.49 -6.25
C ILE A 96 2.18 22.28 -4.94
N MET A 97 3.24 22.26 -4.12
CA MET A 97 3.27 22.98 -2.86
C MET A 97 3.18 24.50 -3.07
N ALA A 98 3.87 25.03 -4.08
CA ALA A 98 3.83 26.45 -4.44
C ALA A 98 2.43 26.91 -4.90
N GLN A 99 1.61 26.01 -5.45
CA GLN A 99 0.24 26.29 -5.87
C GLN A 99 -0.81 26.19 -4.75
N GLY A 100 -0.42 25.78 -3.54
CA GLY A 100 -1.30 25.75 -2.37
C GLY A 100 -1.93 24.39 -2.05
N ASP A 101 -1.73 23.37 -2.89
CA ASP A 101 -2.25 22.01 -2.64
C ASP A 101 -1.29 21.19 -1.75
N VAL A 102 -1.15 21.63 -0.50
CA VAL A 102 -0.18 21.05 0.44
C VAL A 102 -0.46 19.57 0.74
N LEU A 103 -1.73 19.17 0.84
CA LEU A 103 -2.09 17.78 1.18
C LEU A 103 -1.63 16.79 0.10
N THR A 104 -1.88 17.09 -1.18
CA THR A 104 -1.50 16.21 -2.29
C THR A 104 0.02 16.17 -2.46
N ALA A 105 0.70 17.32 -2.32
CA ALA A 105 2.16 17.38 -2.30
C ALA A 105 2.74 16.52 -1.17
N ALA A 106 2.19 16.61 0.04
CA ALA A 106 2.64 15.82 1.19
C ALA A 106 2.44 14.31 0.97
N MET A 107 1.32 13.91 0.35
CA MET A 107 1.05 12.51 0.01
C MET A 107 2.04 11.97 -1.02
N VAL A 108 2.31 12.73 -2.08
CA VAL A 108 3.28 12.34 -3.11
C VAL A 108 4.69 12.26 -2.53
N MET A 109 5.08 13.27 -1.76
CA MET A 109 6.36 13.30 -1.05
C MET A 109 6.51 12.10 -0.11
N PHE A 110 5.47 11.78 0.67
CA PHE A 110 5.47 10.64 1.57
C PHE A 110 5.57 9.31 0.82
N GLY A 111 4.75 9.06 -0.20
CA GLY A 111 4.74 7.78 -0.92
C GLY A 111 5.98 7.55 -1.79
N ALA A 112 6.50 8.62 -2.42
CA ALA A 112 7.59 8.50 -3.39
C ALA A 112 8.99 8.73 -2.80
N ILE A 113 9.12 9.56 -1.75
CA ILE A 113 10.41 9.85 -1.09
C ILE A 113 10.40 9.31 0.35
N GLY A 114 9.41 9.70 1.16
CA GLY A 114 9.40 9.44 2.60
C GLY A 114 9.36 7.95 2.95
N ALA A 115 8.47 7.18 2.34
CA ALA A 115 8.28 5.77 2.63
C ALA A 115 9.48 4.90 2.18
N PRO A 116 10.03 5.06 0.96
CA PRO A 116 11.27 4.38 0.58
C PRO A 116 12.47 4.75 1.46
N LEU A 117 12.63 6.04 1.78
CA LEU A 117 13.72 6.53 2.63
C LEU A 117 13.64 5.93 4.04
N THR A 118 12.47 6.02 4.67
CA THR A 118 12.23 5.45 6.01
C THR A 118 12.39 3.93 6.01
N LEU A 119 12.03 3.25 4.92
CA LEU A 119 12.23 1.81 4.77
C LEU A 119 13.73 1.47 4.73
N ALA A 120 14.52 2.16 3.91
CA ALA A 120 15.97 1.94 3.85
C ALA A 120 16.66 2.25 5.21
N LEU A 121 16.33 3.39 5.83
CA LEU A 121 16.86 3.77 7.14
C LEU A 121 16.46 2.78 8.23
N SER A 122 15.23 2.26 8.20
CA SER A 122 14.77 1.29 9.20
C SER A 122 15.59 0.01 9.18
N MET A 123 15.98 -0.50 8.01
CA MET A 123 16.80 -1.70 7.90
C MET A 123 18.20 -1.50 8.47
N ILE A 124 18.82 -0.34 8.20
CA ILE A 124 20.12 0.02 8.79
C ILE A 124 20.01 0.16 10.31
N TYR A 125 18.95 0.82 10.78
CA TYR A 125 18.68 0.98 12.21
C TYR A 125 18.48 -0.36 12.92
N LEU A 126 17.89 -1.37 12.29
CA LEU A 126 17.73 -2.69 12.94
C LEU A 126 19.08 -3.34 13.28
N VAL A 127 20.10 -3.18 12.45
CA VAL A 127 21.45 -3.72 12.73
C VAL A 127 22.21 -2.84 13.70
N VAL A 128 22.24 -1.52 13.47
CA VAL A 128 22.95 -0.57 14.32
C VAL A 128 22.33 -0.51 15.72
N GLY A 129 21.01 -0.41 15.80
CA GLY A 129 20.26 -0.39 17.05
C GLY A 129 20.41 -1.69 17.83
N HIS A 130 20.52 -2.84 17.16
CA HIS A 130 20.80 -4.11 17.84
C HIS A 130 22.22 -4.13 18.42
N ALA A 131 23.22 -3.65 17.66
CA ALA A 131 24.60 -3.55 18.15
C ALA A 131 24.74 -2.59 19.35
N LEU A 132 23.93 -1.53 19.40
CA LEU A 132 23.90 -0.54 20.48
C LEU A 132 22.93 -0.90 21.64
N GLY A 133 22.22 -2.03 21.57
CA GLY A 133 21.25 -2.44 22.59
C GLY A 133 20.00 -1.55 22.68
N MET A 134 19.65 -0.84 21.61
CA MET A 134 18.49 0.05 21.56
C MET A 134 17.17 -0.71 21.38
N ASN A 135 16.05 -0.05 21.67
CA ASN A 135 14.72 -0.61 21.48
C ASN A 135 14.36 -0.68 19.98
N LEU A 136 14.24 -1.89 19.45
CA LEU A 136 13.94 -2.17 18.03
C LEU A 136 12.43 -2.29 17.74
N ARG A 137 11.61 -2.47 18.79
CA ARG A 137 10.16 -2.71 18.67
C ARG A 137 9.41 -1.64 17.87
N PRO A 138 9.62 -0.32 18.08
CA PRO A 138 8.88 0.71 17.34
C PRO A 138 9.14 0.62 15.83
N VAL A 139 10.39 0.35 15.45
CA VAL A 139 10.81 0.25 14.05
C VAL A 139 10.20 -0.99 13.39
N LEU A 140 10.17 -2.13 14.09
CA LEU A 140 9.53 -3.34 13.57
C LEU A 140 8.01 -3.16 13.41
N LEU A 141 7.34 -2.44 14.34
CA LEU A 141 5.92 -2.10 14.24
C LEU A 141 5.64 -1.13 13.07
N MET A 142 6.51 -0.14 12.88
CA MET A 142 6.41 0.82 11.78
C MET A 142 6.60 0.13 10.43
N LEU A 143 7.61 -0.76 10.32
CA LEU A 143 7.97 -1.45 9.09
C LEU A 143 6.81 -2.28 8.52
N GLU A 144 6.00 -2.92 9.37
CA GLU A 144 4.84 -3.70 8.92
C GLU A 144 3.83 -2.84 8.15
N LYS A 145 3.56 -1.62 8.63
CA LYS A 145 2.68 -0.67 7.95
C LYS A 145 3.35 -0.04 6.74
N LEU A 146 4.62 0.35 6.89
CA LEU A 146 5.36 1.11 5.88
C LEU A 146 5.46 0.39 4.52
N LYS A 147 5.53 -0.94 4.51
CA LYS A 147 5.58 -1.75 3.29
C LYS A 147 4.45 -1.44 2.30
N GLU A 148 3.25 -1.15 2.80
CA GLU A 148 2.08 -0.87 1.96
C GLU A 148 2.15 0.53 1.31
N TRP A 149 2.89 1.45 1.92
CA TRP A 149 3.05 2.84 1.51
C TRP A 149 4.23 3.10 0.58
N VAL A 150 5.06 2.08 0.32
CA VAL A 150 6.18 2.17 -0.64
C VAL A 150 5.62 1.93 -2.04
N MET A 151 5.60 2.99 -2.86
CA MET A 151 4.85 3.03 -4.13
C MET A 151 5.70 3.48 -5.32
N LEU A 152 7.01 3.23 -5.27
CA LEU A 152 7.93 3.57 -6.36
C LEU A 152 7.56 2.90 -7.68
N ASP A 153 7.10 1.65 -7.61
CA ASP A 153 6.57 0.88 -8.76
C ASP A 153 5.39 1.59 -9.42
N ILE A 154 4.48 2.13 -8.61
CA ILE A 154 3.28 2.82 -9.09
C ILE A 154 3.63 4.21 -9.61
N TYR A 155 4.59 4.89 -9.00
CA TYR A 155 5.13 6.14 -9.53
C TYR A 155 5.78 5.93 -10.91
N LEU A 156 6.52 4.83 -11.12
CA LEU A 156 7.08 4.49 -12.44
C LEU A 156 5.98 4.32 -13.50
N VAL A 157 4.87 3.66 -13.16
CA VAL A 157 3.70 3.60 -14.05
C VAL A 157 3.11 4.99 -14.27
N GLY A 158 3.06 5.83 -13.24
CA GLY A 158 2.63 7.23 -13.34
C GLY A 158 3.48 8.06 -14.31
N ILE A 159 4.81 7.85 -14.34
CA ILE A 159 5.72 8.46 -15.32
C ILE A 159 5.31 8.08 -16.75
N ALA A 160 5.04 6.80 -16.99
CA ALA A 160 4.61 6.33 -18.32
C ALA A 160 3.28 6.98 -18.73
N VAL A 161 2.28 6.99 -17.85
CA VAL A 161 0.97 7.60 -18.14
C VAL A 161 1.07 9.12 -18.35
N ALA A 162 1.86 9.82 -17.52
CA ALA A 162 2.09 11.25 -17.66
C ALA A 162 2.82 11.60 -18.96
N ALA A 163 3.84 10.82 -19.34
CA ALA A 163 4.55 10.98 -20.61
C ALA A 163 3.58 10.86 -21.79
N ILE A 164 2.77 9.81 -21.81
CA ILE A 164 1.80 9.61 -22.89
C ILE A 164 0.80 10.78 -22.97
N LYS A 165 0.33 11.30 -21.83
CA LYS A 165 -0.60 12.44 -21.79
C LYS A 165 0.03 13.73 -22.34
N VAL A 166 1.33 13.93 -22.15
CA VAL A 166 2.04 15.15 -22.59
C VAL A 166 2.56 15.03 -24.03
N GLN A 167 2.66 13.82 -24.57
CA GLN A 167 3.21 13.56 -25.91
C GLN A 167 2.44 14.26 -27.03
N ASP A 168 1.14 14.50 -26.83
CA ASP A 168 0.29 15.20 -27.81
C ASP A 168 0.63 16.70 -27.90
N TYR A 169 1.31 17.25 -26.89
CA TYR A 169 1.63 18.68 -26.79
C TYR A 169 3.12 18.99 -27.02
N ALA A 170 4.02 18.02 -26.77
CA ALA A 170 5.46 18.24 -26.86
C ALA A 170 6.27 16.96 -27.13
N SER A 171 7.48 17.11 -27.69
CA SER A 171 8.39 15.98 -27.86
C SER A 171 9.04 15.60 -26.53
N LEU A 172 9.08 14.29 -26.26
CA LEU A 172 9.54 13.72 -24.99
C LEU A 172 10.81 12.92 -25.21
N GLU A 173 11.81 13.20 -24.37
CA GLU A 173 13.05 12.44 -24.28
C GLU A 173 13.20 11.90 -22.85
N ALA A 174 13.68 10.66 -22.73
CA ALA A 174 13.96 10.07 -21.42
C ALA A 174 15.20 10.74 -20.79
N GLY A 175 15.06 11.25 -19.57
CA GLY A 175 16.18 11.82 -18.83
C GLY A 175 17.05 10.74 -18.16
N TYR A 176 18.32 11.07 -17.88
CA TYR A 176 19.24 10.14 -17.21
C TYR A 176 18.75 9.68 -15.82
N GLY A 177 17.93 10.49 -15.16
CA GLY A 177 17.33 10.15 -13.86
C GLY A 177 16.38 8.95 -13.94
N LEU A 178 15.79 8.67 -15.12
CA LEU A 178 14.89 7.54 -15.31
C LEU A 178 15.57 6.19 -15.05
N VAL A 179 16.83 6.04 -15.47
CA VAL A 179 17.60 4.80 -15.25
C VAL A 179 17.88 4.57 -13.77
N ALA A 180 18.27 5.64 -13.07
CA ALA A 180 18.45 5.61 -11.62
C ALA A 180 17.11 5.28 -10.92
N PHE A 181 16.01 5.90 -11.35
CA PHE A 181 14.69 5.64 -10.78
C PHE A 181 14.25 4.19 -10.99
N ILE A 182 14.40 3.63 -12.21
CA ILE A 182 14.09 2.22 -12.50
C ILE A 182 14.94 1.27 -11.66
N SER A 183 16.23 1.57 -11.48
CA SER A 183 17.10 0.76 -10.64
C SER A 183 16.68 0.83 -9.17
N LEU A 184 16.30 2.01 -8.67
CA LEU A 184 15.75 2.18 -7.32
C LEU A 184 14.44 1.41 -7.13
N THR A 185 13.54 1.44 -8.11
CA THR A 185 12.25 0.72 -8.04
C THR A 185 12.48 -0.79 -7.98
N LEU A 186 13.35 -1.34 -8.82
CA LEU A 186 13.71 -2.75 -8.83
C LEU A 186 14.33 -3.20 -7.50
N LEU A 187 15.28 -2.44 -6.95
CA LEU A 187 15.89 -2.73 -5.65
C LEU A 187 14.87 -2.68 -4.52
N SER A 188 13.96 -1.70 -4.54
CA SER A 188 12.88 -1.59 -3.55
C SER A 188 11.92 -2.77 -3.61
N LEU A 189 11.54 -3.22 -4.81
CA LEU A 189 10.67 -4.38 -5.02
C LEU A 189 11.36 -5.67 -4.55
N LEU A 190 12.64 -5.83 -4.89
CA LEU A 190 13.45 -6.98 -4.46
C LEU A 190 13.55 -7.05 -2.93
N MET A 191 13.73 -5.92 -2.27
CA MET A 191 13.72 -5.82 -0.82
C MET A 191 12.34 -6.18 -0.25
N LEU A 192 11.24 -5.59 -0.75
CA LEU A 192 9.88 -5.86 -0.28
C LEU A 192 9.48 -7.34 -0.44
N ILE A 193 9.84 -7.97 -1.55
CA ILE A 193 9.52 -9.39 -1.83
C ILE A 193 10.25 -10.33 -0.88
N ASN A 194 11.52 -10.07 -0.58
CA ASN A 194 12.35 -10.95 0.25
C ASN A 194 12.34 -10.59 1.76
N MET A 195 11.71 -9.47 2.13
CA MET A 195 11.61 -9.01 3.52
C MET A 195 10.37 -9.58 4.23
N ASN A 196 10.58 -10.55 5.12
CA ASN A 196 9.54 -11.02 6.05
C ASN A 196 9.66 -10.34 7.43
N THR A 197 8.62 -9.60 7.81
CA THR A 197 8.54 -8.93 9.13
C THR A 197 8.44 -9.93 10.27
N GLU A 198 7.73 -11.05 10.10
CA GLU A 198 7.59 -12.05 11.16
C GLU A 198 8.95 -12.66 11.53
N SER A 199 9.78 -12.92 10.53
CA SER A 199 11.15 -13.43 10.67
C SER A 199 12.08 -12.41 11.35
N LEU A 200 12.01 -11.13 10.97
CA LEU A 200 12.75 -10.06 11.66
C LEU A 200 12.39 -10.02 13.15
N TRP A 201 11.10 -10.09 13.47
CA TRP A 201 10.69 -10.16 14.86
C TRP A 201 11.19 -11.44 15.56
N GLN A 202 11.35 -12.58 14.87
CA GLN A 202 11.78 -13.85 15.47
C GLN A 202 13.28 -13.81 15.76
N HIS A 203 14.02 -13.17 14.87
CA HIS A 203 15.45 -12.96 15.00
C HIS A 203 15.79 -12.04 16.20
N TYR A 204 15.12 -10.89 16.32
CA TYR A 204 15.44 -9.90 17.36
C TYR A 204 14.73 -10.13 18.70
N TYR A 205 13.51 -10.69 18.68
CA TYR A 205 12.71 -10.96 19.88
C TYR A 205 12.10 -12.36 19.82
N PRO A 206 12.92 -13.43 19.91
CA PRO A 206 12.41 -14.79 19.97
C PRO A 206 11.53 -14.95 21.22
N GLN A 207 10.43 -15.68 21.07
CA GLN A 207 9.56 -16.04 22.18
C GLN A 207 9.53 -17.57 22.27
N PRO A 208 9.69 -18.14 23.47
CA PRO A 208 9.59 -19.58 23.62
C PRO A 208 8.16 -20.03 23.28
N PRO A 209 7.99 -21.21 22.68
CA PRO A 209 6.67 -21.75 22.42
C PRO A 209 5.94 -21.99 23.74
N GLY A 210 4.88 -21.23 23.97
CA GLY A 210 4.05 -21.39 25.16
C GLY A 210 3.10 -22.57 24.99
N ALA A 211 3.12 -23.52 25.93
CA ALA A 211 2.13 -24.60 26.02
C ALA A 211 0.78 -24.08 26.55
N LEU A 212 0.15 -23.13 25.84
CA LEU A 212 -1.18 -22.65 26.18
C LEU A 212 -2.28 -23.51 25.55
N ALA A 213 -3.39 -23.69 26.28
CA ALA A 213 -4.61 -24.27 25.73
C ALA A 213 -5.10 -23.45 24.52
N LYS A 214 -5.67 -24.13 23.51
CA LYS A 214 -6.10 -23.53 22.22
C LYS A 214 -6.98 -22.28 22.39
N ASP A 215 -7.82 -22.26 23.42
CA ASP A 215 -8.78 -21.18 23.69
C ASP A 215 -8.15 -19.92 24.28
N LYS A 216 -6.96 -20.04 24.87
CA LYS A 216 -6.21 -18.91 25.47
C LYS A 216 -5.20 -18.28 24.50
N ILE A 217 -4.97 -18.90 23.34
CA ILE A 217 -4.08 -18.37 22.32
C ILE A 217 -4.79 -17.21 21.62
N ILE A 218 -4.17 -16.03 21.61
CA ILE A 218 -4.62 -14.86 20.87
C ILE A 218 -3.51 -14.48 19.89
N VAL A 219 -3.91 -14.04 18.69
CA VAL A 219 -2.98 -13.53 17.68
C VAL A 219 -2.83 -12.02 17.83
N CYS A 220 -1.61 -11.54 17.96
CA CYS A 220 -1.30 -10.12 17.89
C CYS A 220 -1.32 -9.66 16.43
N LEU A 221 -2.19 -8.73 16.07
CA LEU A 221 -2.26 -8.22 14.69
C LEU A 221 -1.07 -7.33 14.29
N ASN A 222 -0.26 -6.86 15.24
CA ASN A 222 0.85 -5.94 14.98
C ASN A 222 2.23 -6.62 14.87
N CYS A 223 2.38 -7.85 15.35
CA CYS A 223 3.64 -8.59 15.26
C CYS A 223 3.44 -10.06 14.91
N HIS A 224 2.20 -10.45 14.62
CA HIS A 224 1.73 -11.80 14.28
C HIS A 224 2.09 -12.91 15.29
N PHE A 225 2.52 -12.55 16.49
CA PHE A 225 2.76 -13.50 17.57
C PHE A 225 1.44 -14.17 17.99
N SER A 226 1.45 -15.51 18.03
CA SER A 226 0.34 -16.33 18.54
C SER A 226 0.70 -16.83 19.93
N GLY A 227 -0.02 -16.37 20.95
CA GLY A 227 0.26 -16.77 22.33
C GLY A 227 -0.68 -16.14 23.35
N GLY A 228 -0.31 -16.24 24.63
CA GLY A 228 -1.03 -15.59 25.71
C GLY A 228 -0.68 -14.11 25.83
N ALA A 229 -1.54 -13.36 26.53
CA ALA A 229 -1.21 -12.03 27.01
C ALA A 229 -0.30 -12.12 28.26
N ASP A 230 0.55 -11.12 28.46
CA ASP A 230 1.29 -10.92 29.70
C ASP A 230 0.36 -10.60 30.87
N SER A 231 0.91 -10.54 32.09
CA SER A 231 0.19 -10.13 33.32
C SER A 231 -0.56 -8.80 33.21
N LYS A 232 -0.15 -7.91 32.27
CA LYS A 232 -0.78 -6.62 31.99
C LYS A 232 -1.75 -6.63 30.79
N GLY A 233 -2.06 -7.78 30.21
CA GLY A 233 -2.93 -7.87 29.02
C GLY A 233 -2.26 -7.44 27.71
N ARG A 234 -0.92 -7.37 27.67
CA ARG A 234 -0.13 -6.93 26.51
C ARG A 234 0.52 -8.11 25.80
N CYS A 235 0.91 -7.92 24.55
CA CYS A 235 1.72 -8.92 23.84
C CYS A 235 3.15 -8.95 24.42
N PRO A 236 3.70 -10.13 24.80
CA PRO A 236 5.06 -10.25 25.33
C PRO A 236 6.15 -9.73 24.38
N ARG A 237 5.87 -9.83 23.07
CA ARG A 237 6.82 -9.52 22.00
C ARG A 237 6.87 -8.03 21.68
N CYS A 238 5.72 -7.45 21.30
CA CYS A 238 5.65 -6.05 20.84
C CYS A 238 5.10 -5.06 21.88
N HIS A 239 4.62 -5.53 23.03
CA HIS A 239 4.06 -4.72 24.13
C HIS A 239 2.78 -3.95 23.79
N THR A 240 2.16 -4.19 22.63
CA THR A 240 0.83 -3.64 22.33
C THR A 240 -0.26 -4.41 23.07
N GLN A 241 -1.35 -3.73 23.43
CA GLN A 241 -2.51 -4.37 24.06
C GLN A 241 -3.02 -5.53 23.21
N LEU A 242 -3.19 -6.71 23.83
CA LEU A 242 -3.67 -7.89 23.13
C LEU A 242 -5.18 -7.98 23.27
N SER A 243 -5.89 -7.80 22.16
CA SER A 243 -7.35 -7.92 22.12
C SER A 243 -7.77 -9.02 21.14
N ARG A 244 -8.86 -9.74 21.48
CA ARG A 244 -9.40 -10.80 20.62
C ARG A 244 -9.97 -10.24 19.31
N ARG A 245 -10.50 -9.02 19.34
CA ARG A 245 -11.03 -8.27 18.19
C ARG A 245 -10.55 -6.82 18.25
N MET A 246 -10.44 -6.19 17.10
CA MET A 246 -10.12 -4.76 17.03
C MET A 246 -11.32 -3.92 17.51
N PRO A 247 -11.15 -3.05 18.52
CA PRO A 247 -12.25 -2.23 19.02
C PRO A 247 -12.70 -1.22 17.96
N TYR A 248 -14.03 -1.09 17.80
CA TYR A 248 -14.67 -0.14 16.88
C TYR A 248 -14.26 -0.26 15.41
N SER A 249 -13.70 -1.39 14.97
CA SER A 249 -13.25 -1.60 13.59
C SER A 249 -14.34 -1.26 12.57
N LEU A 250 -15.56 -1.80 12.76
CA LEU A 250 -16.68 -1.56 11.85
C LEU A 250 -17.10 -0.08 11.80
N GLN A 251 -17.14 0.61 12.95
CA GLN A 251 -17.49 2.03 13.01
C GLN A 251 -16.44 2.91 12.31
N LYS A 252 -15.15 2.64 12.55
CA LYS A 252 -14.03 3.34 11.90
C LYS A 252 -14.06 3.16 10.39
N THR A 253 -14.29 1.94 9.90
CA THR A 253 -14.38 1.66 8.47
C THR A 253 -15.60 2.33 7.83
N TRP A 254 -16.76 2.34 8.48
CA TRP A 254 -17.94 3.08 7.99
C TRP A 254 -17.71 4.59 7.93
N ALA A 255 -17.16 5.18 8.99
CA ALA A 255 -16.88 6.62 9.03
C ALA A 255 -15.92 7.05 7.90
N ALA A 256 -14.85 6.28 7.68
CA ALA A 256 -13.90 6.54 6.60
C ALA A 256 -14.54 6.34 5.20
N LEU A 257 -15.35 5.29 5.02
CA LEU A 257 -16.02 5.02 3.74
C LEU A 257 -17.04 6.11 3.38
N ILE A 258 -17.89 6.51 4.32
CA ILE A 258 -18.90 7.57 4.09
C ILE A 258 -18.19 8.89 3.78
N SER A 259 -17.15 9.24 4.54
CA SER A 259 -16.36 10.46 4.29
C SER A 259 -15.71 10.43 2.90
N SER A 260 -15.19 9.28 2.47
CA SER A 260 -14.65 9.11 1.11
C SER A 260 -15.71 9.26 0.02
N ILE A 261 -16.93 8.75 0.22
CA ILE A 261 -18.04 8.90 -0.73
C ILE A 261 -18.40 10.37 -0.89
N VAL A 262 -18.49 11.10 0.23
CA VAL A 262 -18.78 12.54 0.24
C VAL A 262 -17.72 13.33 -0.52
N PHE A 263 -16.43 13.00 -0.38
CA PHE A 263 -15.36 13.67 -1.11
C PHE A 263 -15.22 13.25 -2.58
N LEU A 264 -15.65 12.04 -2.96
CA LEU A 264 -15.65 11.62 -4.36
C LEU A 264 -16.62 12.44 -5.21
N PHE A 265 -17.73 12.91 -4.65
CA PHE A 265 -18.70 13.72 -5.39
C PHE A 265 -18.10 15.05 -5.91
N PRO A 266 -17.57 15.96 -5.06
CA PRO A 266 -16.92 17.19 -5.54
C PRO A 266 -15.66 16.90 -6.37
N ALA A 267 -14.92 15.82 -6.08
CA ALA A 267 -13.73 15.46 -6.85
C ALA A 267 -14.03 15.15 -8.34
N ASN A 268 -15.22 14.62 -8.64
CA ASN A 268 -15.60 14.31 -10.02
C ASN A 268 -16.33 15.47 -10.73
N MET A 269 -16.91 16.39 -9.98
CA MET A 269 -17.64 17.54 -10.56
C MET A 269 -16.75 18.77 -10.77
N LEU A 270 -15.72 18.93 -9.96
CA LEU A 270 -14.82 20.08 -10.04
C LEU A 270 -13.71 19.88 -11.09
N PRO A 271 -13.18 20.96 -11.67
CA PRO A 271 -12.06 20.85 -12.59
C PRO A 271 -10.83 20.35 -11.84
N ILE A 272 -10.10 19.43 -12.46
CA ILE A 272 -8.86 18.88 -11.92
C ILE A 272 -7.64 19.65 -12.40
N SER A 273 -7.73 20.21 -13.60
CA SER A 273 -6.70 21.05 -14.20
C SER A 273 -7.33 22.26 -14.87
N VAL A 274 -6.70 23.43 -14.67
CA VAL A 274 -7.05 24.67 -15.37
C VAL A 274 -5.84 25.10 -16.17
N ILE A 275 -6.02 25.15 -17.49
CA ILE A 275 -4.98 25.54 -18.45
C ILE A 275 -5.36 26.90 -19.02
N TYR A 276 -4.40 27.83 -19.03
CA TYR A 276 -4.56 29.12 -19.72
C TYR A 276 -3.85 29.05 -21.09
N LEU A 277 -4.63 29.01 -22.16
CA LEU A 277 -4.15 29.05 -23.55
C LEU A 277 -4.63 30.36 -24.19
N ASN A 278 -3.71 31.19 -24.68
CA ASN A 278 -4.03 32.46 -25.36
C ASN A 278 -4.98 33.39 -24.57
N GLY A 279 -4.86 33.40 -23.23
CA GLY A 279 -5.74 34.19 -22.35
C GLY A 279 -7.13 33.59 -22.10
N ALA A 280 -7.51 32.50 -22.79
CA ALA A 280 -8.73 31.76 -22.52
C ALA A 280 -8.49 30.71 -21.42
N ARG A 281 -9.37 30.71 -20.41
CA ARG A 281 -9.34 29.75 -19.30
C ARG A 281 -10.05 28.46 -19.72
N GLN A 282 -9.29 27.42 -20.04
CA GLN A 282 -9.83 26.09 -20.32
C GLN A 282 -9.80 25.25 -19.04
N GLN A 283 -10.96 24.75 -18.64
CA GLN A 283 -11.11 23.92 -17.44
C GLN A 283 -11.40 22.50 -17.86
N ASP A 284 -10.55 21.56 -17.44
CA ASP A 284 -10.77 20.15 -17.70
C ASP A 284 -11.17 19.42 -16.41
N THR A 285 -12.30 18.72 -16.48
CA THR A 285 -12.67 17.68 -15.53
C THR A 285 -11.99 16.37 -15.93
N ILE A 286 -11.95 15.40 -15.03
CA ILE A 286 -11.48 14.04 -15.37
C ILE A 286 -12.23 13.51 -16.59
N PHE A 287 -13.55 13.75 -16.65
CA PHE A 287 -14.41 13.30 -17.75
C PHE A 287 -14.13 14.04 -19.07
N SER A 288 -13.97 15.36 -19.05
CA SER A 288 -13.65 16.12 -20.28
C SER A 288 -12.25 15.79 -20.79
N GLY A 289 -11.28 15.55 -19.89
CA GLY A 289 -9.94 15.10 -20.27
C GLY A 289 -9.95 13.73 -20.95
N ILE A 290 -10.83 12.80 -20.55
CA ILE A 290 -10.92 11.48 -21.20
C ILE A 290 -11.55 11.61 -22.60
N LEU A 291 -12.57 12.46 -22.74
CA LEU A 291 -13.22 12.74 -24.02
C LEU A 291 -12.26 13.41 -25.03
N SER A 292 -11.42 14.34 -24.58
CA SER A 292 -10.45 15.01 -25.45
C SER A 292 -9.35 14.08 -25.94
N LEU A 293 -8.89 13.12 -25.11
CA LEU A 293 -7.91 12.10 -25.53
C LEU A 293 -8.53 10.99 -26.40
N GLY A 294 -9.83 10.72 -26.24
CA GLY A 294 -10.54 9.64 -26.92
C GLY A 294 -10.59 9.77 -28.45
N SER A 295 -10.45 10.99 -29.00
CA SER A 295 -10.44 11.23 -30.45
C SER A 295 -9.11 10.93 -31.14
N GLY A 296 -7.99 10.86 -30.40
CA GLY A 296 -6.65 10.68 -30.95
C GLY A 296 -6.00 9.34 -30.58
N ASN A 297 -6.12 8.90 -29.33
CA ASN A 297 -5.41 7.72 -28.81
C ASN A 297 -6.23 6.96 -27.76
N ILE A 298 -7.16 6.12 -28.24
CA ILE A 298 -8.11 5.33 -27.41
C ILE A 298 -7.43 4.52 -26.29
N PRO A 299 -6.29 3.83 -26.51
CA PRO A 299 -5.59 3.11 -25.45
C PRO A 299 -5.23 3.97 -24.23
N VAL A 300 -4.86 5.22 -24.46
CA VAL A 300 -4.41 6.15 -23.41
C VAL A 300 -5.60 6.63 -22.59
N ALA A 301 -6.65 7.06 -23.27
CA ALA A 301 -7.90 7.46 -22.64
C ALA A 301 -8.45 6.34 -21.75
N MET A 302 -8.32 5.08 -22.18
CA MET A 302 -8.72 3.91 -21.38
C MET A 302 -7.88 3.76 -20.10
N VAL A 303 -6.55 3.91 -20.18
CA VAL A 303 -5.68 3.79 -18.99
C VAL A 303 -6.00 4.87 -17.96
N VAL A 304 -6.18 6.12 -18.39
CA VAL A 304 -6.54 7.25 -17.51
C VAL A 304 -7.94 7.04 -16.92
N PHE A 305 -8.93 6.62 -17.72
CA PHE A 305 -10.27 6.32 -17.24
C PHE A 305 -10.29 5.21 -16.18
N ILE A 306 -9.56 4.12 -16.43
CA ILE A 306 -9.48 3.00 -15.49
C ILE A 306 -8.85 3.44 -14.17
N ALA A 307 -7.74 4.18 -14.23
CA ALA A 307 -7.04 4.63 -13.04
C ALA A 307 -7.87 5.66 -12.25
N SER A 308 -8.39 6.71 -12.89
CA SER A 308 -8.97 7.86 -12.18
C SER A 308 -10.43 7.67 -11.76
N ILE A 309 -11.19 6.84 -12.46
CA ILE A 309 -12.62 6.62 -12.17
C ILE A 309 -12.84 5.18 -11.70
N LEU A 310 -12.47 4.18 -12.50
CA LEU A 310 -12.85 2.80 -12.21
C LEU A 310 -12.20 2.27 -10.92
N VAL A 311 -10.93 2.59 -10.65
CA VAL A 311 -10.21 2.12 -9.45
C VAL A 311 -10.80 2.68 -8.14
N PRO A 312 -10.98 4.01 -7.94
CA PRO A 312 -11.59 4.55 -6.73
C PRO A 312 -13.03 4.07 -6.52
N PHE A 313 -13.87 4.09 -7.57
CA PHE A 313 -15.27 3.68 -7.46
C PHE A 313 -15.41 2.18 -7.17
N SER A 314 -14.63 1.32 -7.84
CA SER A 314 -14.64 -0.11 -7.54
C SER A 314 -14.23 -0.40 -6.10
N LYS A 315 -13.23 0.30 -5.56
CA LYS A 315 -12.80 0.17 -4.16
C LYS A 315 -13.92 0.52 -3.18
N VAL A 316 -14.64 1.62 -3.43
CA VAL A 316 -15.80 2.04 -2.62
C VAL A 316 -16.92 1.01 -2.71
N LEU A 317 -17.28 0.55 -3.91
CA LEU A 317 -18.34 -0.45 -4.12
C LEU A 317 -18.04 -1.78 -3.41
N ILE A 318 -16.80 -2.28 -3.54
CA ILE A 318 -16.40 -3.53 -2.91
C ILE A 318 -16.41 -3.37 -1.38
N MET A 319 -15.90 -2.25 -0.85
CA MET A 319 -15.89 -1.99 0.59
C MET A 319 -17.31 -1.86 1.16
N LEU A 320 -18.18 -1.13 0.47
CA LEU A 320 -19.59 -0.97 0.84
C LEU A 320 -20.30 -2.33 0.88
N SER A 321 -20.11 -3.16 -0.16
CA SER A 321 -20.67 -4.51 -0.22
C SER A 321 -20.21 -5.37 0.96
N LEU A 322 -18.91 -5.35 1.31
CA LEU A 322 -18.39 -6.07 2.46
C LEU A 322 -18.98 -5.57 3.78
N LEU A 323 -19.05 -4.26 3.98
CA LEU A 323 -19.59 -3.66 5.21
C LEU A 323 -21.08 -3.97 5.40
N LEU A 324 -21.89 -3.80 4.36
CA LEU A 324 -23.30 -4.15 4.37
C LEU A 324 -23.48 -5.64 4.68
N SER A 325 -22.65 -6.48 4.07
CA SER A 325 -22.70 -7.93 4.29
C SER A 325 -22.36 -8.35 5.72
N ILE A 326 -21.39 -7.68 6.36
CA ILE A 326 -21.05 -7.88 7.78
C ILE A 326 -22.17 -7.34 8.68
N HIS A 327 -22.73 -6.17 8.35
CA HIS A 327 -23.78 -5.51 9.14
C HIS A 327 -25.10 -6.31 9.15
N PHE A 328 -25.56 -6.74 7.98
CA PHE A 328 -26.78 -7.56 7.83
C PHE A 328 -26.54 -9.05 8.11
N ARG A 329 -25.32 -9.44 8.54
CA ARG A 329 -24.94 -10.82 8.85
C ARG A 329 -25.36 -11.84 7.78
N CYS A 330 -25.23 -11.48 6.51
CA CYS A 330 -25.64 -12.39 5.44
C CYS A 330 -24.85 -13.71 5.57
N VAL A 331 -25.51 -14.84 5.36
CA VAL A 331 -24.90 -16.17 5.56
C VAL A 331 -24.22 -16.68 4.27
N GLN A 332 -24.72 -16.27 3.11
CA GLN A 332 -24.24 -16.76 1.81
C GLN A 332 -23.02 -16.00 1.28
N GLY A 333 -22.09 -16.73 0.63
CA GLY A 333 -21.03 -16.11 -0.19
C GLY A 333 -19.68 -15.83 0.49
N LEU A 334 -19.27 -16.61 1.49
CA LEU A 334 -17.98 -16.45 2.20
C LEU A 334 -16.77 -16.45 1.25
N LYS A 335 -16.74 -17.37 0.27
CA LYS A 335 -15.67 -17.42 -0.76
C LYS A 335 -15.61 -16.13 -1.58
N THR A 336 -16.75 -15.52 -1.86
CA THR A 336 -16.84 -14.24 -2.59
C THR A 336 -16.30 -13.11 -1.73
N ARG A 337 -16.67 -13.03 -0.45
CA ARG A 337 -16.17 -12.00 0.47
C ARG A 337 -14.66 -12.04 0.68
N ILE A 338 -14.07 -13.24 0.80
CA ILE A 338 -12.61 -13.39 0.90
C ILE A 338 -11.93 -12.93 -0.40
N ARG A 339 -12.53 -13.23 -1.56
CA ARG A 339 -12.04 -12.72 -2.85
C ARG A 339 -12.13 -11.19 -2.94
N LEU A 340 -13.25 -10.60 -2.53
CA LEU A 340 -13.44 -9.15 -2.45
C LEU A 340 -12.44 -8.49 -1.50
N LEU A 341 -12.17 -9.09 -0.34
CA LEU A 341 -11.16 -8.61 0.60
C LEU A 341 -9.75 -8.61 -0.04
N ARG A 342 -9.39 -9.68 -0.75
CA ARG A 342 -8.12 -9.76 -1.48
C ARG A 342 -8.06 -8.74 -2.61
N ALA A 343 -9.17 -8.53 -3.31
CA ALA A 343 -9.29 -7.53 -4.36
C ALA A 343 -9.07 -6.11 -3.81
N ILE A 344 -9.66 -5.75 -2.68
CA ILE A 344 -9.43 -4.45 -2.03
C ILE A 344 -7.95 -4.24 -1.71
N LYS A 345 -7.28 -5.24 -1.12
CA LYS A 345 -5.85 -5.13 -0.79
C LYS A 345 -4.98 -4.95 -2.04
N TRP A 346 -5.33 -5.62 -3.13
CA TRP A 346 -4.63 -5.49 -4.41
C TRP A 346 -4.87 -4.12 -5.05
N ILE A 347 -6.14 -3.71 -5.21
CA ILE A 347 -6.55 -2.41 -5.77
C ILE A 347 -6.03 -1.24 -4.92
N GLY A 348 -5.91 -1.44 -3.61
CA GLY A 348 -5.52 -0.41 -2.64
C GLY A 348 -4.24 0.33 -2.99
N ARG A 349 -3.19 -0.39 -3.45
CA ARG A 349 -1.93 0.23 -3.86
C ARG A 349 -2.14 1.09 -5.12
N TRP A 350 -2.89 0.63 -6.11
CA TRP A 350 -3.10 1.34 -7.39
C TRP A 350 -3.84 2.67 -7.25
N SER A 351 -4.61 2.85 -6.18
CA SER A 351 -5.42 4.05 -5.94
C SER A 351 -4.61 5.37 -5.83
N MET A 352 -3.28 5.30 -5.69
CA MET A 352 -2.40 6.48 -5.62
C MET A 352 -1.84 6.90 -6.98
N LEU A 353 -2.06 6.10 -8.04
CA LEU A 353 -1.52 6.36 -9.38
C LEU A 353 -1.90 7.76 -9.87
N ASP A 354 -3.15 8.18 -9.69
CA ASP A 354 -3.63 9.46 -10.22
C ASP A 354 -2.92 10.66 -9.59
N LEU A 355 -2.67 10.63 -8.27
CA LEU A 355 -1.93 11.70 -7.60
C LEU A 355 -0.50 11.81 -8.11
N PHE A 356 0.13 10.67 -8.45
CA PHE A 356 1.46 10.67 -9.06
C PHE A 356 1.43 11.22 -10.48
N VAL A 357 0.47 10.79 -11.32
CA VAL A 357 0.30 11.33 -12.68
C VAL A 357 0.10 12.83 -12.64
N ILE A 358 -0.77 13.33 -11.77
CA ILE A 358 -1.03 14.76 -11.62
C ILE A 358 0.24 15.52 -11.21
N SER A 359 1.00 15.00 -10.23
CA SER A 359 2.26 15.61 -9.80
C SER A 359 3.33 15.69 -10.89
N LEU A 360 3.37 14.68 -11.76
CA LEU A 360 4.29 14.63 -12.89
C LEU A 360 3.88 15.58 -14.00
N THR A 361 2.59 15.59 -14.35
CA THR A 361 2.07 16.55 -15.34
C THR A 361 2.27 17.99 -14.89
N MET A 362 2.17 18.23 -13.59
CA MET A 362 2.43 19.53 -12.98
C MET A 362 3.89 19.97 -13.25
N SER A 363 4.85 19.11 -12.91
CA SER A 363 6.28 19.35 -13.16
C SER A 363 6.63 19.56 -14.63
N LEU A 364 5.89 18.90 -15.54
CA LEU A 364 6.15 18.90 -16.97
C LEU A 364 5.60 20.15 -17.67
N VAL A 365 4.45 20.66 -17.21
CA VAL A 365 3.68 21.68 -17.95
C VAL A 365 3.81 23.08 -17.32
N ASN A 366 3.96 23.20 -16.00
CA ASN A 366 3.94 24.50 -15.36
C ASN A 366 5.33 25.19 -15.37
N ARG A 367 5.50 26.20 -16.22
CA ARG A 367 6.60 27.18 -16.17
C ARG A 367 6.10 28.53 -16.68
N ASP A 368 6.34 29.57 -15.87
CA ASP A 368 5.74 30.92 -15.83
C ASP A 368 5.59 31.73 -17.14
N GLN A 369 5.94 31.22 -18.32
CA GLN A 369 5.98 32.00 -19.57
C GLN A 369 5.32 31.36 -20.80
N LEU A 370 4.88 30.09 -20.78
CA LEU A 370 4.30 29.43 -21.98
C LEU A 370 2.96 28.73 -21.75
N LEU A 371 2.82 27.98 -20.65
CA LEU A 371 1.59 27.26 -20.28
C LEU A 371 1.40 27.33 -18.76
N ALA A 372 0.39 28.09 -18.32
CA ALA A 372 0.02 28.11 -16.90
C ALA A 372 -0.93 26.94 -16.62
N PHE A 373 -0.38 25.87 -16.04
CA PHE A 373 -1.15 24.72 -15.57
C PHE A 373 -1.34 24.86 -14.07
N THR A 374 -2.58 25.08 -13.66
CA THR A 374 -2.94 25.23 -12.24
C THR A 374 -3.81 24.07 -11.80
N MET A 375 -3.54 23.60 -10.58
CA MET A 375 -4.33 22.56 -9.95
C MET A 375 -5.73 23.10 -9.61
N GLY A 376 -6.74 22.36 -10.03
CA GLY A 376 -8.12 22.67 -9.66
C GLY A 376 -8.47 22.11 -8.29
N PRO A 377 -9.54 22.62 -7.65
CA PRO A 377 -9.94 22.23 -6.30
C PRO A 377 -10.29 20.74 -6.16
N ALA A 378 -10.53 20.03 -7.28
CA ALA A 378 -10.79 18.59 -7.27
C ALA A 378 -9.62 17.77 -6.68
N ALA A 379 -8.37 18.23 -6.82
CA ALA A 379 -7.20 17.48 -6.38
C ALA A 379 -7.20 17.20 -4.87
N PHE A 380 -7.58 18.19 -4.06
CA PHE A 380 -7.69 18.05 -2.61
C PHE A 380 -8.76 17.00 -2.20
N TYR A 381 -9.95 17.08 -2.79
CA TYR A 381 -11.05 16.15 -2.50
C TYR A 381 -10.70 14.73 -2.95
N PHE A 382 -10.10 14.60 -4.13
CA PHE A 382 -9.65 13.32 -4.66
C PHE A 382 -8.60 12.67 -3.75
N GLY A 383 -7.55 13.42 -3.39
CA GLY A 383 -6.49 12.93 -2.49
C GLY A 383 -7.04 12.53 -1.13
N SER A 384 -7.94 13.34 -0.55
CA SER A 384 -8.60 13.03 0.73
C SER A 384 -9.42 11.74 0.65
N ALA A 385 -10.19 11.54 -0.42
CA ALA A 385 -10.95 10.32 -0.64
C ALA A 385 -10.03 9.09 -0.73
N VAL A 386 -8.93 9.19 -1.48
CA VAL A 386 -7.95 8.10 -1.61
C VAL A 386 -7.38 7.70 -0.24
N VAL A 387 -6.93 8.66 0.59
CA VAL A 387 -6.43 8.37 1.95
C VAL A 387 -7.49 7.65 2.79
N LEU A 388 -8.71 8.18 2.79
CA LEU A 388 -9.81 7.61 3.58
C LEU A 388 -10.14 6.18 3.14
N THR A 389 -10.11 5.87 1.84
CA THR A 389 -10.31 4.48 1.38
C THR A 389 -9.16 3.54 1.74
N ILE A 390 -7.91 4.03 1.83
CA ILE A 390 -6.76 3.25 2.31
C ILE A 390 -6.95 2.95 3.81
N LEU A 391 -7.22 3.97 4.62
CA LEU A 391 -7.47 3.82 6.06
C LEU A 391 -8.67 2.92 6.34
N ALA A 392 -9.76 3.03 5.57
CA ALA A 392 -10.92 2.15 5.68
C ALA A 392 -10.54 0.67 5.51
N ALA A 393 -9.68 0.37 4.53
CA ALA A 393 -9.21 -0.97 4.26
C ALA A 393 -8.26 -1.51 5.34
N GLU A 394 -7.37 -0.67 5.88
CA GLU A 394 -6.48 -1.04 7.00
C GLU A 394 -7.26 -1.28 8.30
N TRP A 395 -8.31 -0.49 8.56
CA TRP A 395 -9.10 -0.60 9.79
C TRP A 395 -10.11 -1.75 9.79
N LEU A 396 -10.41 -2.33 8.63
CA LEU A 396 -11.36 -3.45 8.51
C LEU A 396 -10.74 -4.75 9.05
N ASP A 397 -11.24 -5.23 10.20
CA ASP A 397 -10.84 -6.53 10.75
C ASP A 397 -11.49 -7.67 9.94
N SER A 398 -10.68 -8.33 9.11
CA SER A 398 -11.12 -9.44 8.26
C SER A 398 -11.79 -10.60 9.02
N ARG A 399 -11.54 -10.75 10.33
CA ARG A 399 -12.15 -11.79 11.18
C ARG A 399 -13.65 -11.58 11.37
N LEU A 400 -14.13 -10.33 11.27
CA LEU A 400 -15.57 -10.01 11.37
C LEU A 400 -16.39 -10.66 10.24
N ILE A 401 -15.78 -10.89 9.07
CA ILE A 401 -16.43 -11.61 7.96
C ILE A 401 -16.74 -13.05 8.36
N TRP A 402 -15.83 -13.68 9.10
CA TRP A 402 -15.98 -15.05 9.57
C TRP A 402 -16.95 -15.16 10.74
N ASP A 403 -16.92 -14.19 11.67
CA ASP A 403 -17.84 -14.13 12.79
C ASP A 403 -19.29 -14.04 12.31
N ALA A 404 -19.56 -13.15 11.34
CA ALA A 404 -20.89 -13.00 10.72
C ALA A 404 -21.37 -14.31 10.07
N TYR A 405 -20.47 -15.04 9.40
CA TYR A 405 -20.78 -16.35 8.83
C TYR A 405 -21.10 -17.39 9.90
N THR A 406 -20.32 -17.46 10.99
CA THR A 406 -20.55 -18.42 12.08
C THR A 406 -21.83 -18.14 12.87
N THR A 407 -22.20 -16.87 13.08
CA THR A 407 -23.46 -16.52 13.76
C THR A 407 -24.70 -16.81 12.92
N GLY A 408 -24.55 -16.84 11.59
CA GLY A 408 -25.63 -17.21 10.67
C GLY A 408 -25.82 -18.72 10.50
N ASN A 409 -24.76 -19.50 10.76
CA ASN A 409 -24.76 -20.96 10.75
C ASN A 409 -24.60 -21.48 12.20
N ALA A 410 -25.64 -21.34 13.02
CA ALA A 410 -25.73 -22.04 14.30
C ALA A 410 -25.92 -23.57 14.14
N GLU A 411 -25.98 -24.08 12.90
CA GLU A 411 -25.91 -25.50 12.57
C GLU A 411 -24.54 -25.82 11.96
N TYR A 412 -23.57 -26.12 12.83
CA TYR A 412 -22.47 -27.03 12.54
C TYR A 412 -22.18 -27.79 13.84
N ALA A 413 -23.17 -28.59 14.25
CA ALA A 413 -22.87 -29.91 14.76
C ALA A 413 -22.65 -30.78 13.52
N ASP A 414 -21.40 -31.20 13.33
CA ASP A 414 -21.00 -32.46 12.71
C ASP A 414 -19.59 -32.79 13.23
#